data_AF-A0A8D8NZH8-F1
#
_entry.id   AF-A0A8D8NZH8-F1
#
_cell.length_a   1.000
_cell.length_b   1.000
_cell.length_c   1.000
_cell.angle_alpha   90.00
_cell.angle_beta   90.00
_cell.angle_gamma   90.00
#
_symmetry.space_group_name_H-M   'P 1'
#
loop_
_entity.id
_entity.type
_entity.pdbx_description
1 polymer ?
#
loop_
_entity_poly.entity_id
_entity_poly.type
_entity_poly.pdbx_seq_one_letter_code
_entity_poly.pdbx_strand_id
1 'polypeptide(L)'
;GKRPQFGNRFLSEEDDVFQHNAWDNVEWDEAQERTALESVQKNSTVKMTDEAAERLEREADANWDKFYGVHQNRFFKDRHWLFTEFPELAPRNSRDAPERVYPEGTAGREVCVPGEGPRTIFEIGSGVGNTVFPILKYSVEED
;
A
#
# COMPACT_ATOMS: atom_id res chain seq x y z
N GLY A 1 22.46 7.02 -13.27
CA GLY A 1 21.32 7.60 -14.02
C GLY A 1 20.20 7.93 -13.06
N LYS A 2 19.35 8.92 -13.38
CA LYS A 2 18.12 9.20 -12.63
C LYS A 2 17.21 7.95 -12.66
N ARG A 3 16.59 7.60 -11.53
CA ARG A 3 15.57 6.55 -11.50
C ARG A 3 14.36 7.01 -12.34
N PRO A 4 13.80 6.16 -13.21
CA PRO A 4 12.55 6.46 -13.91
C PRO A 4 11.43 6.77 -12.91
N GLN A 5 10.49 7.64 -13.29
CA GLN A 5 9.29 7.90 -12.49
C GLN A 5 8.48 6.60 -12.38
N PHE A 6 8.03 6.30 -11.15
CA PHE A 6 7.24 5.12 -10.83
C PHE A 6 5.84 5.19 -11.46
N GLY A 7 5.22 4.04 -11.76
CA GLY A 7 3.91 3.96 -12.41
C GLY A 7 3.91 4.06 -13.94
N ASN A 8 5.05 4.41 -14.56
CA ASN A 8 5.15 4.61 -16.02
C ASN A 8 5.59 3.37 -16.81
N ARG A 9 5.62 2.20 -16.16
CA ARG A 9 5.99 0.93 -16.81
C ARG A 9 4.70 0.19 -17.15
N PHE A 10 4.47 -0.02 -18.44
CA PHE A 10 3.34 -0.80 -18.95
C PHE A 10 3.89 -2.13 -19.46
N LEU A 11 3.22 -3.24 -19.09
CA LEU A 11 3.56 -4.56 -19.60
C LEU A 11 2.86 -4.75 -20.95
N SER A 12 3.65 -4.84 -22.02
CA SER A 12 3.17 -5.17 -23.36
C SER A 12 3.33 -6.66 -23.68
N GLU A 13 2.68 -7.14 -24.74
CA GLU A 13 2.74 -8.56 -25.15
C GLU A 13 4.16 -9.03 -25.52
N GLU A 14 5.04 -8.09 -25.90
CA GLU A 14 6.42 -8.38 -26.30
C GLU A 14 7.39 -8.40 -25.10
N ASP A 15 6.94 -7.96 -23.92
CA ASP A 15 7.78 -7.83 -22.73
C ASP A 15 7.96 -9.17 -21.99
N ASP A 16 9.20 -9.48 -21.59
CA ASP A 16 9.49 -10.60 -20.70
C ASP A 16 8.97 -10.30 -19.30
N VAL A 17 7.89 -10.98 -18.91
CA VAL A 17 7.17 -10.84 -17.63
C VAL A 17 8.05 -10.97 -16.38
N PHE A 18 9.22 -11.61 -16.48
CA PHE A 18 10.15 -11.81 -15.36
C PHE A 18 11.24 -10.74 -15.25
N GLN A 19 11.26 -9.75 -16.15
CA GLN A 19 12.12 -8.57 -16.03
C GLN A 19 11.59 -7.60 -14.96
N HIS A 20 12.22 -6.42 -14.84
CA HIS A 20 11.77 -5.33 -13.97
C HIS A 20 10.44 -4.69 -14.44
N ASN A 21 9.39 -5.48 -14.63
CA ASN A 21 8.07 -5.00 -15.06
C ASN A 21 7.25 -4.57 -13.84
N ALA A 22 6.41 -3.56 -14.04
CA ALA A 22 5.41 -3.16 -13.07
C ALA A 22 4.08 -3.76 -13.48
N TRP A 23 3.44 -4.44 -12.54
CA TRP A 23 2.09 -5.00 -12.73
C TRP A 23 0.99 -3.97 -12.43
N ASP A 24 1.37 -2.71 -12.21
CA ASP A 24 0.52 -1.64 -11.70
C ASP A 24 -0.65 -1.32 -12.65
N ASN A 25 -0.49 -1.60 -13.95
CA ASN A 25 -1.45 -1.26 -15.01
C ASN A 25 -1.98 -2.48 -15.78
N VAL A 26 -1.78 -3.70 -15.27
CA VAL A 26 -2.27 -4.91 -15.95
C VAL A 26 -3.78 -5.03 -15.77
N GLU A 27 -4.52 -4.88 -16.87
CA GLU A 27 -5.95 -5.16 -16.90
C GLU A 27 -6.19 -6.65 -16.92
N TRP A 28 -7.20 -7.10 -16.17
CA TRP A 28 -7.56 -8.51 -16.12
C TRP A 28 -8.59 -8.83 -17.18
N ASP A 29 -8.39 -9.94 -17.87
CA ASP A 29 -9.43 -10.48 -18.75
C ASP A 29 -10.52 -11.23 -17.96
N GLU A 30 -11.65 -11.48 -18.62
CA GLU A 30 -12.79 -12.18 -18.01
C GLU A 30 -12.43 -13.59 -17.48
N ALA A 31 -11.43 -14.25 -18.08
CA ALA A 31 -11.02 -15.59 -17.66
C ALA A 31 -10.16 -15.54 -16.38
N GLN A 32 -9.27 -14.54 -16.26
CA GLN A 32 -8.47 -14.27 -15.07
C GLN A 32 -9.37 -13.86 -13.89
N GLU A 33 -10.31 -12.95 -14.13
CA GLU A 33 -11.32 -12.57 -13.12
C GLU A 33 -12.11 -13.78 -12.64
N ARG A 34 -12.63 -14.59 -13.57
CA ARG A 34 -13.36 -15.82 -13.23
C ARG A 34 -12.50 -16.79 -12.41
N THR A 35 -11.25 -17.00 -12.81
CA THR A 35 -10.32 -17.91 -12.10
C THR A 35 -10.04 -17.43 -10.67
N ALA A 36 -9.86 -16.12 -10.48
CA ALA A 36 -9.67 -15.56 -9.15
C ALA A 36 -10.95 -15.65 -8.31
N LEU A 37 -12.12 -15.40 -8.90
CA LEU A 37 -13.41 -15.57 -8.23
C LEU A 37 -13.62 -17.02 -7.77
N GLU A 38 -13.37 -18.00 -8.64
CA GLU A 38 -13.43 -19.43 -8.29
C GLU A 38 -12.46 -19.78 -7.15
N SER A 39 -11.24 -19.23 -7.19
CA SER A 39 -10.24 -19.43 -6.14
C SER A 39 -10.67 -18.85 -4.79
N VAL A 40 -11.22 -17.63 -4.79
CA VAL A 40 -11.77 -16.97 -3.59
C VAL A 40 -12.96 -17.76 -3.04
N GLN A 41 -13.86 -18.21 -3.91
CA GLN A 41 -15.01 -19.03 -3.52
C GLN A 41 -14.55 -20.35 -2.88
N LYS A 42 -13.61 -21.04 -3.51
CA LYS A 42 -13.04 -22.28 -2.99
C LYS A 42 -12.41 -22.08 -1.61
N ASN A 43 -11.60 -21.04 -1.43
CA ASN A 43 -11.00 -20.70 -0.13
C ASN A 43 -12.07 -20.35 0.92
N SER A 44 -13.16 -19.71 0.50
CA SER A 44 -14.25 -19.27 1.39
C SER A 44 -15.28 -20.36 1.74
N THR A 45 -15.17 -21.56 1.16
CA THR A 45 -16.13 -22.67 1.42
C THR A 45 -16.09 -23.16 2.86
N VAL A 46 -14.92 -23.19 3.48
CA VAL A 46 -14.73 -23.62 4.87
C VAL A 46 -14.33 -22.42 5.68
N LYS A 47 -15.28 -21.90 6.46
CA LYS A 47 -15.01 -20.84 7.41
C LYS A 47 -14.55 -21.43 8.74
N MET A 48 -13.78 -20.67 9.49
CA MET A 48 -13.50 -21.00 10.89
C MET A 48 -14.81 -21.00 11.69
N THR A 49 -14.85 -21.77 12.78
CA THR A 49 -15.99 -21.76 13.69
C THR A 49 -16.10 -20.42 14.41
N ASP A 50 -17.30 -20.04 14.82
CA ASP A 50 -17.54 -18.81 15.58
C ASP A 50 -16.68 -18.80 16.86
N GLU A 51 -16.60 -19.93 17.56
CA GLU A 51 -15.75 -20.09 18.75
C GLU A 51 -14.27 -19.83 18.47
N ALA A 52 -13.75 -20.24 17.31
CA ALA A 52 -12.37 -20.01 16.91
C ALA A 52 -12.13 -18.54 16.54
N ALA A 53 -13.08 -17.91 15.85
CA ALA A 53 -13.03 -16.49 15.52
C ALA A 53 -13.03 -15.63 16.79
N GLU A 54 -14.00 -15.86 17.69
CA GLU A 54 -14.08 -15.14 18.95
C GLU A 54 -12.83 -15.35 19.83
N ARG A 55 -12.24 -16.55 19.80
CA ARG A 55 -10.98 -16.79 20.51
C ARG A 55 -9.84 -15.95 19.94
N LEU A 56 -9.71 -15.87 18.62
CA LEU A 56 -8.70 -15.02 17.97
C LEU A 56 -8.92 -13.54 18.28
N GLU A 57 -10.16 -13.08 18.34
CA GLU A 57 -10.49 -11.70 18.74
C GLU A 57 -10.12 -11.42 20.20
N ARG A 58 -10.50 -12.32 21.13
CA ARG A 58 -10.18 -12.17 22.56
C ARG A 58 -8.68 -12.25 22.84
N GLU A 59 -7.94 -13.05 22.09
CA GLU A 59 -6.49 -13.26 22.26
C GLU A 59 -5.64 -12.39 21.32
N ALA A 60 -6.25 -11.42 20.63
CA ALA A 60 -5.57 -10.65 19.58
C ALA A 60 -4.33 -9.92 20.11
N ASP A 61 -4.42 -9.29 21.28
CA ASP A 61 -3.32 -8.59 21.96
C ASP A 61 -2.15 -9.54 22.26
N ALA A 62 -2.41 -10.67 22.90
CA ALA A 62 -1.41 -11.66 23.25
C ALA A 62 -0.76 -12.29 22.00
N ASN A 63 -1.52 -12.44 20.92
CA ASN A 63 -1.00 -12.96 19.65
C ASN A 63 -0.09 -11.94 18.95
N TRP A 64 -0.45 -10.64 18.99
CA TRP A 64 0.43 -9.58 18.50
C TRP A 64 1.69 -9.43 19.36
N ASP A 65 1.59 -9.54 20.69
CA ASP A 65 2.74 -9.51 21.59
C ASP A 65 3.72 -10.66 21.29
N LYS A 66 3.21 -11.88 21.09
CA LYS A 66 4.04 -13.03 20.67
C LYS A 66 4.72 -12.76 19.33
N PHE A 67 3.98 -12.23 18.36
CA PHE A 67 4.51 -11.92 17.04
C PHE A 67 5.68 -10.91 17.13
N TYR A 68 5.49 -9.80 17.84
CA TYR A 68 6.55 -8.80 18.01
C TYR A 68 7.69 -9.28 18.91
N GLY A 69 7.41 -10.17 19.87
CA GLY A 69 8.44 -10.85 20.66
C GLY A 69 9.40 -11.69 19.81
N VAL A 70 8.89 -12.34 18.76
CA VAL A 70 9.69 -13.16 17.84
C VAL A 70 10.37 -12.31 16.76
N HIS A 71 9.63 -11.37 16.16
CA HIS A 71 10.05 -10.68 14.94
C HIS A 71 10.65 -9.29 15.15
N GLN A 72 10.44 -8.69 16.33
CA GLN A 72 10.91 -7.35 16.69
C GLN A 72 10.59 -6.32 15.59
N ASN A 73 11.57 -5.49 15.21
CA ASN A 73 11.46 -4.49 14.15
C ASN A 73 12.01 -4.98 12.79
N ARG A 74 12.26 -6.28 12.62
CA ARG A 74 12.99 -6.80 11.44
C ARG A 74 12.09 -7.32 10.33
N PHE A 75 10.80 -7.49 10.61
CA PHE A 75 9.86 -8.09 9.67
C PHE A 75 9.43 -7.12 8.56
N PHE A 76 9.20 -5.86 8.92
CA PHE A 76 8.78 -4.84 7.99
C PHE A 76 9.96 -3.92 7.65
N LYS A 77 10.05 -3.51 6.39
CA LYS A 77 10.96 -2.43 5.96
C LYS A 77 10.25 -1.09 6.07
N ASP A 78 11.02 -0.02 6.24
CA ASP A 78 10.50 1.35 6.17
C ASP A 78 9.87 1.61 4.79
N ARG A 79 8.67 2.16 4.79
CA ARG A 79 7.88 2.41 3.57
C ARG A 79 8.34 3.68 2.86
N HIS A 80 9.61 3.77 2.49
CA HIS A 80 10.15 4.95 1.77
C HIS A 80 9.48 5.19 0.40
N TRP A 81 8.85 4.16 -0.17
CA TRP A 81 8.05 4.25 -1.39
C TRP A 81 6.67 4.89 -1.17
N LEU A 82 6.27 5.17 0.07
CA LEU A 82 4.94 5.64 0.41
C LEU A 82 4.57 6.91 -0.35
N PHE A 83 5.46 7.89 -0.44
CA PHE A 83 5.19 9.15 -1.16
C PHE A 83 5.07 8.96 -2.67
N THR A 84 5.64 7.88 -3.20
CA THR A 84 5.53 7.52 -4.61
C THR A 84 4.13 6.97 -4.93
N GLU A 85 3.57 6.16 -4.04
CA GLU A 85 2.23 5.58 -4.21
C GLU A 85 1.11 6.54 -3.78
N PHE A 86 1.38 7.32 -2.72
CA PHE A 86 0.48 8.27 -2.08
C PHE A 86 1.13 9.67 -2.03
N PRO A 87 1.17 10.40 -3.17
CA PRO A 87 1.71 11.76 -3.24
C PRO A 87 1.10 12.71 -2.22
N GLU A 88 -0.16 12.50 -1.84
CA GLU A 88 -0.89 13.27 -0.84
C GLU A 88 -0.28 13.20 0.57
N LEU A 89 0.58 12.22 0.84
CA LEU A 89 1.34 12.10 2.08
C LEU A 89 2.70 12.80 2.01
N ALA A 90 3.15 13.23 0.82
CA ALA A 90 4.43 13.89 0.64
C ALA A 90 4.49 15.24 1.39
N PRO A 91 5.70 15.75 1.71
CA PRO A 91 5.86 17.05 2.32
C PRO A 91 5.28 18.14 1.41
N ARG A 92 4.46 19.02 1.98
CA ARG A 92 3.91 20.17 1.26
C ARG A 92 5.08 21.04 0.78
N ASN A 93 5.01 21.52 -0.45
CA ASN A 93 6.04 22.33 -1.13
C ASN A 93 7.30 21.61 -1.63
N SER A 94 7.34 20.28 -1.62
CA SER A 94 8.34 19.57 -2.43
C SER A 94 7.97 19.70 -3.90
N ARG A 95 8.65 20.58 -4.65
CA ARG A 95 8.59 20.60 -6.13
C ARG A 95 9.01 19.27 -6.76
N ASP A 96 9.61 18.39 -5.96
CA ASP A 96 10.08 17.05 -6.31
C ASP A 96 9.15 15.94 -5.77
N ALA A 97 7.95 16.26 -5.28
CA ALA A 97 6.99 15.23 -4.89
C ALA A 97 6.62 14.39 -6.13
N PRO A 98 6.71 13.05 -6.06
CA PRO A 98 6.31 12.20 -7.18
C PRO A 98 4.83 12.40 -7.48
N GLU A 99 4.50 12.67 -8.73
CA GLU A 99 3.12 12.70 -9.20
C GLU A 99 2.67 11.28 -9.53
N ARG A 100 1.48 10.89 -9.05
CA ARG A 100 0.86 9.61 -9.40
C ARG A 100 0.44 9.68 -10.87
N VAL A 101 1.00 8.81 -11.68
CA VAL A 101 0.63 8.69 -13.09
C VAL A 101 -0.50 7.68 -13.22
N TYR A 102 -1.53 8.05 -13.97
CA TYR A 102 -2.63 7.16 -14.31
C TYR A 102 -2.63 6.87 -15.82
N PRO A 103 -3.21 5.74 -16.28
CA PRO A 103 -3.41 5.47 -17.70
C PRO A 103 -4.21 6.58 -18.41
N GLU A 104 -3.90 6.86 -19.68
CA GLU A 104 -4.66 7.82 -20.50
C GLU A 104 -6.17 7.52 -20.43
N GLY A 105 -6.99 8.54 -20.13
CA GLY A 105 -8.45 8.40 -20.02
C GLY A 105 -9.01 8.22 -18.61
N THR A 106 -8.14 8.04 -17.59
CA THR A 106 -8.55 8.00 -16.16
C THR A 106 -8.38 9.35 -15.43
N ALA A 107 -8.11 10.42 -16.19
CA ALA A 107 -7.97 11.79 -15.71
C ALA A 107 -9.29 12.31 -15.12
N GLY A 108 -9.58 11.93 -13.88
CA GLY A 108 -10.84 12.29 -13.22
C GLY A 108 -10.85 12.15 -11.70
N ARG A 109 -9.79 11.62 -11.08
CA ARG A 109 -9.61 11.76 -9.62
C ARG A 109 -8.63 12.90 -9.38
N GLU A 110 -9.16 14.12 -9.28
CA GLU A 110 -8.47 15.16 -8.53
C GLU A 110 -8.12 14.56 -7.17
N VAL A 111 -6.84 14.37 -6.90
CA VAL A 111 -6.38 14.07 -5.54
C VAL A 111 -6.79 15.28 -4.73
N CYS A 112 -7.70 15.10 -3.76
CA CYS A 112 -8.04 16.14 -2.80
C CYS A 112 -6.74 16.60 -2.15
N VAL A 113 -6.17 17.70 -2.63
CA VAL A 113 -5.02 18.32 -2.00
C VAL A 113 -5.59 18.92 -0.72
N PRO A 114 -5.25 18.41 0.47
CA PRO A 114 -5.76 18.97 1.70
C PRO A 114 -5.35 20.44 1.75
N GLY A 115 -6.32 21.34 1.97
CA GLY A 115 -6.11 22.79 1.95
C GLY A 115 -4.93 23.25 2.81
N GLU A 116 -4.46 24.49 2.64
CA GLU A 116 -3.17 25.02 3.15
C GLU A 116 -2.88 24.84 4.66
N GLY A 117 -3.85 24.43 5.47
CA GLY A 117 -3.69 24.13 6.90
C GLY A 117 -3.04 22.77 7.25
N PRO A 118 -2.70 22.57 8.54
CA PRO A 118 -2.03 21.38 9.04
C PRO A 118 -2.82 20.10 8.77
N ARG A 119 -2.12 18.99 8.51
CA ARG A 119 -2.74 17.67 8.28
C ARG A 119 -2.80 16.84 9.55
N THR A 120 -3.94 16.18 9.76
CA THR A 120 -4.08 15.14 10.79
C THR A 120 -4.15 13.78 10.11
N ILE A 121 -3.20 12.90 10.45
CA ILE A 121 -3.13 11.53 9.92
C ILE A 121 -3.39 10.55 11.07
N PHE A 122 -4.28 9.58 10.84
CA PHE A 122 -4.56 8.51 11.79
C PHE A 122 -4.19 7.15 11.16
N GLU A 123 -3.19 6.48 11.73
CA GLU A 123 -2.75 5.15 11.31
C GLU A 123 -3.35 4.08 12.25
N ILE A 124 -4.19 3.20 11.70
CA ILE A 124 -4.72 2.03 12.41
C ILE A 124 -3.74 0.86 12.18
N GLY A 125 -3.27 0.24 13.26
CA GLY A 125 -2.32 -0.87 13.18
C GLY A 125 -0.91 -0.45 12.78
N SER A 126 -0.41 0.66 13.36
CA SER A 126 0.90 1.25 13.06
C SER A 126 2.11 0.33 13.34
N GLY A 127 1.90 -0.73 14.14
CA GLY A 127 2.94 -1.70 14.47
C GLY A 127 4.19 -1.02 15.05
N VAL A 128 5.35 -1.29 14.46
CA VAL A 128 6.63 -0.67 14.85
C VAL A 128 6.88 0.70 14.22
N GLY A 129 5.90 1.28 13.50
CA GLY A 129 5.98 2.67 13.01
C GLY A 129 6.62 2.85 11.63
N ASN A 130 6.80 1.79 10.84
CA ASN A 130 7.47 1.87 9.53
C ASN A 130 6.76 2.74 8.47
N THR A 131 5.52 3.16 8.72
CA THR A 131 4.82 4.18 7.90
C THR A 131 5.00 5.57 8.49
N VAL A 132 4.68 5.73 9.78
CA VAL A 132 4.68 7.04 10.45
C VAL A 132 6.09 7.64 10.58
N PHE A 133 7.13 6.84 10.81
CA PHE A 133 8.50 7.36 10.93
C PHE A 133 9.00 8.04 9.65
N PRO A 134 8.85 7.43 8.44
CA PRO A 134 9.08 8.16 7.20
C PRO A 134 8.25 9.45 7.11
N ILE A 135 6.93 9.40 7.34
CA ILE A 135 6.07 10.60 7.25
C ILE A 135 6.59 11.73 8.14
N LEU A 136 6.88 11.44 9.41
CA LEU A 136 7.41 12.42 10.36
C LEU A 136 8.79 12.94 9.95
N LYS A 137 9.69 12.05 9.50
CA LYS A 137 11.05 12.42 9.09
C LYS A 137 11.06 13.39 7.91
N TYR A 138 10.10 13.28 7.00
CA TYR A 138 10.00 14.14 5.83
C TYR A 138 9.06 15.33 6.04
N SER A 139 8.24 15.34 7.09
CA SER A 139 7.35 16.46 7.40
C SER A 139 8.14 17.76 7.62
N VAL A 140 7.64 18.83 7.03
CA VAL A 140 8.13 20.21 7.21
C VAL A 140 7.04 21.11 7.80
N GLU A 141 5.92 20.51 8.21
CA GLU A 141 4.82 21.22 8.87
C GLU A 141 5.25 21.54 10.31
N GLU A 142 5.19 22.81 10.69
CA GLU A 142 5.40 23.27 12.07
C GLU A 142 4.14 22.98 12.91
N ASP A 143 4.34 22.81 14.22
CA ASP A 143 3.28 22.54 15.21
C ASP A 143 2.30 23.73 15.39
#